data_AF-A0A8J2PGR6-F1
#
_entry.id   AF-A0A8J2PGR6-F1
#
_cell.length_a   1.000
_cell.length_b   1.000
_cell.length_c   1.000
_cell.angle_alpha   90.00
_cell.angle_beta   90.00
_cell.angle_gamma   90.00
#
_symmetry.space_group_name_H-M   'P 1'
#
loop_
_entity.id
_entity.type
_entity.pdbx_description
1 polymer ?
#
loop_
_entity_poly.entity_id
_entity_poly.type
_entity_poly.pdbx_seq_one_letter_code
_entity_poly.pdbx_strand_id
1 'polypeptide(L)'
;MLTYPSAKVLDKVELKKLRNNEYDGDEPSQVNRFVLPVIWDVKHVGENMNLVNSNSPYTSLALTVRKADKIICTPQPIADPGVELPVVNPRNVGMPYRYFFGSGIYIPHGIYRNAICKMDTITMDVKVLQTGDANEFFGEVYVIPKGGPDSEEDDVVVLSCVATSDPAKPD
;
A
#
# COMPACT_ATOMS: atom_id res chain seq x y z
N MET A 1 -1.04 1.26 6.14
CA MET A 1 -0.82 2.69 5.92
C MET A 1 0.25 2.84 4.86
N LEU A 2 0.01 3.70 3.88
CA LEU A 2 1.06 4.11 2.96
C LEU A 2 1.88 5.20 3.63
N THR A 3 3.20 5.06 3.63
CA THR A 3 4.13 5.92 4.36
C THR A 3 5.32 6.28 3.52
N TYR A 4 5.98 7.37 3.87
CA TYR A 4 7.25 7.79 3.30
C TYR A 4 8.30 7.92 4.40
N PRO A 5 9.56 7.57 4.14
CA PRO A 5 10.64 7.77 5.10
C PRO A 5 10.78 9.23 5.57
N SER A 6 10.48 10.19 4.69
CA SER A 6 10.51 11.62 5.02
C SER A 6 9.54 12.43 4.15
N ALA A 7 9.38 13.71 4.49
CA ALA A 7 8.57 14.65 3.72
C ALA A 7 9.19 15.05 2.35
N LYS A 8 10.43 14.62 2.06
CA LYS A 8 11.13 14.92 0.79
C LYS A 8 10.42 14.37 -0.45
N VAL A 9 9.47 13.45 -0.28
CA VAL A 9 8.58 13.01 -1.38
C VAL A 9 7.92 14.20 -2.09
N LEU A 10 7.57 15.26 -1.35
CA LEU A 10 6.91 16.43 -1.92
C LEU A 10 7.81 17.19 -2.91
N ASP A 11 9.13 17.14 -2.72
CA ASP A 11 10.10 17.76 -3.63
C ASP A 11 10.24 16.96 -4.94
N LYS A 12 9.78 15.70 -4.96
CA LYS A 12 9.90 14.78 -6.12
C LYS A 12 8.74 14.92 -7.11
N VAL A 13 7.60 15.41 -6.65
CA VAL A 13 6.39 15.59 -7.47
C VAL A 13 6.33 16.97 -8.13
N GLU A 14 7.45 17.71 -8.14
CA GLU A 14 7.57 18.96 -8.87
C GLU A 14 7.41 18.72 -10.39
N LEU A 15 6.47 19.42 -11.02
CA LEU A 15 6.16 19.27 -12.44
C LEU A 15 7.38 19.44 -13.35
N LYS A 16 8.34 20.30 -12.98
CA LYS A 16 9.58 20.50 -13.74
C LYS A 16 10.40 19.21 -13.78
N LYS A 17 10.58 18.54 -12.64
CA LYS A 17 11.33 17.29 -12.53
C LYS A 17 10.62 16.15 -13.27
N LEU A 18 9.30 16.03 -13.05
CA LEU A 18 8.47 15.01 -13.72
C LEU A 18 8.55 15.12 -15.25
N ARG A 19 8.42 16.33 -15.81
CA ARG A 19 8.51 16.57 -17.27
C ARG A 19 9.90 16.29 -17.85
N ASN A 20 10.94 16.36 -17.02
CA ASN A 20 12.32 16.06 -17.40
C ASN A 20 12.70 14.59 -17.17
N ASN A 21 11.77 13.74 -16.74
CA ASN A 21 12.04 12.36 -16.29
C ASN A 21 13.07 12.26 -15.15
N GLU A 22 13.15 13.30 -14.32
CA GLU A 22 14.00 13.34 -13.12
C GLU A 22 13.27 12.64 -11.97
N TYR A 23 13.18 11.31 -12.05
CA TYR A 23 12.62 10.47 -10.99
C TYR A 23 13.72 10.10 -10.00
N ASP A 24 13.57 10.55 -8.75
CA ASP A 24 14.41 10.11 -7.65
C ASP A 24 13.80 8.84 -7.02
N GLY A 25 14.50 7.71 -7.20
CA GLY A 25 14.11 6.41 -6.67
C GLY A 25 14.43 6.22 -5.18
N ASP A 26 15.12 7.18 -4.55
CA ASP A 26 15.37 7.13 -3.11
C ASP A 26 14.04 7.26 -2.35
N GLU A 27 13.98 6.78 -1.11
CA GLU A 27 12.80 6.90 -0.23
C GLU A 27 11.43 6.63 -0.91
N PRO A 28 11.25 5.48 -1.60
CA PRO A 28 9.97 5.12 -2.21
C PRO A 28 8.85 5.02 -1.16
N SER A 29 7.60 5.07 -1.61
CA SER A 29 6.46 4.78 -0.76
C SER A 29 6.58 3.39 -0.12
N GLN A 30 6.17 3.27 1.13
CA GLN A 30 6.23 2.03 1.90
C GLN A 30 4.83 1.67 2.41
N VAL A 31 4.44 0.41 2.23
CA VAL A 31 3.19 -0.11 2.80
C VAL A 31 3.48 -0.75 4.16
N ASN A 32 3.14 -0.01 5.21
CA ASN A 32 3.40 -0.40 6.59
C ASN A 32 2.11 -0.64 7.36
N ARG A 33 2.07 -1.75 8.10
CA ARG A 33 1.04 -2.05 9.10
C ARG A 33 1.54 -1.62 10.48
N PHE A 34 0.73 -0.84 11.18
CA PHE A 34 0.92 -0.47 12.58
C PHE A 34 -0.25 -1.06 13.37
N VAL A 35 0.03 -1.65 14.53
CA VAL A 35 -0.99 -2.29 15.36
C VAL A 35 -1.11 -1.54 16.67
N LEU A 36 -2.20 -0.79 16.82
CA LEU A 36 -2.44 0.01 18.03
C LEU A 36 -3.25 -0.84 19.02
N PRO A 37 -2.69 -1.18 20.20
CA PRO A 37 -3.45 -1.87 21.23
C PRO A 37 -4.47 -0.93 21.85
N VAL A 38 -5.70 -1.42 22.06
CA VAL A 38 -6.74 -0.67 22.77
C VAL A 38 -6.51 -0.80 24.28
N ILE A 39 -5.88 0.22 24.86
CA ILE A 39 -5.46 0.25 26.27
C ILE A 39 -6.14 1.42 26.97
N TRP A 40 -6.81 1.16 28.10
CA TRP A 40 -7.47 2.18 28.90
C TRP A 40 -6.50 2.95 29.82
N ASP A 41 -5.49 2.27 30.36
CA ASP A 41 -4.42 2.88 31.15
C ASP A 41 -3.08 2.24 30.82
N VAL A 42 -2.18 3.03 30.24
CA VAL A 42 -0.83 2.60 29.85
C VAL A 42 -0.02 2.10 31.04
N LYS A 43 -0.29 2.56 32.27
CA LYS A 43 0.45 2.18 33.48
C LYS A 43 0.20 0.74 33.91
N HIS A 44 -0.92 0.15 33.49
CA HIS A 44 -1.32 -1.22 33.85
C HIS A 44 -0.86 -2.29 32.84
N VAL A 45 -0.14 -1.89 31.79
CA VAL A 45 0.38 -2.80 30.77
C VAL A 45 1.85 -3.09 31.01
N GLY A 46 2.26 -4.34 30.81
CA GLY A 46 3.66 -4.75 31.01
C GLY A 46 4.62 -4.02 30.06
N GLU A 47 5.78 -3.64 30.60
CA GLU A 47 6.81 -2.91 29.85
C GLU A 47 7.74 -3.86 29.10
N ASN A 48 8.24 -3.44 27.93
CA ASN A 48 9.16 -4.22 27.10
C ASN A 48 8.61 -5.58 26.61
N MET A 49 7.30 -5.79 26.65
CA MET A 49 6.64 -6.98 26.09
C MET A 49 5.89 -6.60 24.81
N ASN A 50 5.79 -7.53 23.86
CA ASN A 50 4.94 -7.33 22.70
C ASN A 50 3.47 -7.35 23.13
N LEU A 51 2.74 -6.30 22.79
CA LEU A 51 1.34 -6.07 23.14
C LEU A 51 0.39 -6.53 22.02
N VAL A 52 0.94 -7.04 20.93
CA VAL A 52 0.17 -7.53 19.77
C VAL A 52 -0.26 -8.97 19.99
N ASN A 53 -1.49 -9.29 19.57
CA ASN A 53 -1.99 -10.67 19.53
C ASN A 53 -1.26 -11.47 18.44
N SER A 54 -0.45 -12.44 18.85
CA SER A 54 0.31 -13.32 17.96
C SER A 54 -0.55 -14.34 17.19
N ASN A 55 -1.79 -14.56 17.62
CA ASN A 55 -2.69 -15.56 17.01
C ASN A 55 -3.47 -15.03 15.81
N SER A 56 -3.42 -13.72 15.55
CA SER A 56 -4.09 -13.12 14.41
C SER A 56 -3.22 -13.26 13.15
N PRO A 57 -3.75 -13.79 12.03
CA PRO A 57 -3.01 -13.86 10.78
C PRO A 57 -2.66 -12.47 10.21
N TYR A 58 -3.36 -11.43 10.65
CA TYR A 58 -3.11 -10.06 10.20
C TYR A 58 -2.02 -9.36 11.02
N THR A 59 -1.76 -9.76 12.26
CA THR A 59 -0.91 -8.97 13.17
C THR A 59 0.23 -9.77 13.79
N SER A 60 0.38 -11.05 13.45
CA SER A 60 1.34 -11.96 14.08
C SER A 60 2.80 -11.50 14.01
N LEU A 61 3.18 -10.73 13.00
CA LEU A 61 4.53 -10.20 12.81
C LEU A 61 4.70 -8.75 13.27
N ALA A 62 3.64 -8.09 13.73
CA ALA A 62 3.73 -6.72 14.22
C ALA A 62 4.33 -6.68 15.64
N LEU A 63 5.09 -5.61 15.90
CA LEU A 63 5.70 -5.36 17.18
C LEU A 63 5.17 -4.05 17.75
N THR A 64 4.59 -4.12 18.93
CA THR A 64 4.18 -2.93 19.69
C THR A 64 4.52 -3.12 21.15
N VAL A 65 5.29 -2.20 21.72
CA VAL A 65 5.80 -2.32 23.08
C VAL A 65 5.53 -1.06 23.88
N ARG A 66 5.29 -1.23 25.18
CA ARG A 66 5.32 -0.09 26.10
C ARG A 66 6.76 0.25 26.47
N LYS A 67 7.07 1.55 26.51
CA LYS A 67 8.30 2.16 27.03
C LYS A 67 7.92 3.34 27.92
N ALA A 68 8.14 3.23 29.23
CA ALA A 68 7.68 4.20 30.22
C ALA A 68 6.18 4.54 30.04
N ASP A 69 5.85 5.79 29.74
CA ASP A 69 4.49 6.32 29.55
C ASP A 69 4.01 6.27 28.09
N LYS A 70 4.75 5.60 27.20
CA LYS A 70 4.48 5.57 25.75
C LYS A 70 4.25 4.16 25.23
N ILE A 71 3.45 4.07 24.17
CA ILE A 71 3.32 2.89 23.33
C ILE A 71 4.10 3.14 22.04
N ILE A 72 5.09 2.29 21.76
CA ILE A 72 5.93 2.36 20.58
C ILE A 72 5.48 1.26 19.61
N CYS A 73 4.93 1.67 18.48
CA CYS A 73 4.56 0.77 17.38
C CYS A 73 5.70 0.73 16.35
N THR A 74 6.25 -0.45 16.09
CA THR A 74 7.22 -0.63 15.01
C THR A 74 6.47 -0.92 13.71
N PRO A 75 6.78 -0.26 12.59
CA PRO A 75 6.17 -0.57 11.30
C PRO A 75 6.45 -2.03 10.92
N GLN A 76 5.40 -2.74 10.53
CA GLN A 76 5.52 -4.03 9.85
C GLN A 76 5.34 -3.78 8.34
N PRO A 77 6.40 -3.90 7.52
CA PRO A 77 6.25 -3.88 6.07
C PRO A 77 5.36 -5.06 5.63
N ILE A 78 4.41 -4.80 4.74
CA ILE A 78 3.50 -5.83 4.20
C ILE A 78 3.51 -5.89 2.67
N ALA A 79 4.42 -5.16 2.05
CA ALA A 79 4.65 -5.12 0.61
C ALA A 79 6.05 -4.59 0.29
N ASP A 80 6.51 -4.83 -0.93
CA ASP A 80 7.68 -4.11 -1.44
C ASP A 80 7.38 -2.61 -1.58
N PRO A 81 8.40 -1.74 -1.57
CA PRO A 81 8.19 -0.31 -1.76
C PRO A 81 7.73 0.05 -3.18
N GLY A 82 7.05 1.19 -3.32
CA GLY A 82 6.69 1.77 -4.61
C GLY A 82 5.25 1.56 -5.06
N VAL A 83 4.34 1.30 -4.13
CA VAL A 83 2.89 1.31 -4.40
C VAL A 83 2.26 2.58 -3.86
N GLU A 84 1.32 3.11 -4.61
CA GLU A 84 0.58 4.34 -4.35
C GLU A 84 -0.92 4.18 -4.58
N LEU A 85 -1.68 5.17 -4.10
CA LEU A 85 -3.13 5.26 -4.26
C LEU A 85 -3.86 3.95 -3.86
N PRO A 86 -3.66 3.47 -2.62
CA PRO A 86 -4.21 2.20 -2.20
C PRO A 86 -5.73 2.27 -2.07
N VAL A 87 -6.42 1.23 -2.53
CA VAL A 87 -7.87 1.08 -2.44
C VAL A 87 -8.21 -0.35 -2.02
N VAL A 88 -9.21 -0.49 -1.15
CA VAL A 88 -9.77 -1.78 -0.74
C VAL A 88 -11.13 -1.98 -1.38
N ASN A 89 -11.69 -3.19 -1.28
CA ASN A 89 -13.11 -3.38 -1.57
C ASN A 89 -13.93 -2.42 -0.66
N PRO A 90 -14.80 -1.55 -1.22
CA PRO A 90 -15.56 -0.58 -0.43
C PRO A 90 -16.44 -1.22 0.66
N ARG A 91 -16.80 -2.51 0.52
CA ARG A 91 -17.53 -3.27 1.55
C ARG A 91 -16.70 -3.57 2.79
N ASN A 92 -15.38 -3.48 2.70
CA ASN A 92 -14.43 -3.81 3.77
C ASN A 92 -13.78 -2.56 4.40
N VAL A 93 -14.17 -1.35 3.99
CA VAL A 93 -13.64 -0.13 4.60
C VAL A 93 -13.98 -0.08 6.09
N GLY A 94 -12.96 0.06 6.93
CA GLY A 94 -13.11 0.06 8.40
C GLY A 94 -13.32 -1.33 9.02
N MET A 95 -13.37 -2.38 8.21
CA MET A 95 -13.53 -3.77 8.63
C MET A 95 -12.23 -4.55 8.40
N PRO A 96 -12.07 -5.76 8.96
CA PRO A 96 -11.01 -6.67 8.54
C PRO A 96 -11.07 -6.89 7.01
N TYR A 97 -9.91 -6.83 6.36
CA TYR A 97 -9.76 -7.02 4.93
C TYR A 97 -8.47 -7.79 4.67
N ARG A 98 -8.48 -8.64 3.65
CA ARG A 98 -7.33 -9.40 3.20
C ARG A 98 -6.61 -8.72 2.05
N TYR A 99 -7.33 -8.06 1.15
CA TYR A 99 -6.79 -7.55 -0.10
C TYR A 99 -6.89 -6.04 -0.20
N PHE A 100 -5.84 -5.44 -0.75
CA PHE A 100 -5.91 -4.09 -1.30
C PHE A 100 -5.29 -4.04 -2.69
N PHE A 101 -5.65 -3.01 -3.43
CA PHE A 101 -5.16 -2.72 -4.77
C PHE A 101 -4.45 -1.37 -4.75
N GLY A 102 -3.60 -1.12 -5.73
CA GLY A 102 -2.92 0.17 -5.86
C GLY A 102 -2.26 0.31 -7.22
N SER A 103 -1.80 1.51 -7.51
CA SER A 103 -0.99 1.83 -8.68
C SER A 103 0.47 1.95 -8.27
N GLY A 104 1.39 1.37 -9.03
CA GLY A 104 2.81 1.55 -8.78
C GLY A 104 3.31 2.91 -9.25
N ILE A 105 4.28 3.47 -8.52
CA ILE A 105 4.90 4.74 -8.88
C ILE A 105 5.90 4.61 -10.02
N TYR A 106 6.19 5.74 -10.68
CA TYR A 106 7.08 5.86 -11.84
C TYR A 106 8.58 5.73 -11.51
N ILE A 107 8.93 4.93 -10.51
CA ILE A 107 10.35 4.70 -10.18
C ILE A 107 10.95 3.78 -11.26
N PRO A 108 12.14 4.09 -11.80
CA PRO A 108 12.77 3.31 -12.88
C PRO A 108 13.04 1.85 -12.53
N HIS A 109 13.17 1.57 -11.23
CA HIS A 109 13.55 0.26 -10.69
C HIS A 109 12.54 -0.14 -9.61
N GLY A 110 11.74 -1.18 -9.89
CA GLY A 110 10.76 -1.70 -8.94
C GLY A 110 9.76 -2.62 -9.61
N ILE A 111 9.27 -3.61 -8.89
CA ILE A 111 8.32 -4.60 -9.43
C ILE A 111 6.95 -3.99 -9.78
N TYR A 112 6.66 -2.78 -9.28
CA TYR A 112 5.41 -2.06 -9.51
C TYR A 112 5.51 -0.98 -10.59
N ARG A 113 6.68 -0.80 -11.23
CA ARG A 113 6.84 0.23 -12.27
C ARG A 113 5.75 0.09 -13.33
N ASN A 114 5.00 1.16 -13.56
CA ASN A 114 3.92 1.24 -14.56
C ASN A 114 2.93 0.07 -14.44
N ALA A 115 2.55 -0.28 -13.21
CA ALA A 115 1.68 -1.40 -12.95
C ALA A 115 0.50 -1.00 -12.07
N ILE A 116 -0.55 -1.83 -12.10
CA ILE A 116 -1.47 -1.96 -10.98
C ILE A 116 -1.14 -3.25 -10.24
N CYS A 117 -1.36 -3.24 -8.92
CA CYS A 117 -1.09 -4.39 -8.07
C CYS A 117 -2.32 -4.77 -7.25
N LYS A 118 -2.43 -6.06 -6.95
CA LYS A 118 -3.30 -6.63 -5.91
C LYS A 118 -2.40 -7.28 -4.87
N MET A 119 -2.58 -6.93 -3.61
CA MET A 119 -1.77 -7.45 -2.51
C MET A 119 -2.61 -8.22 -1.51
N ASP A 120 -2.09 -9.36 -1.08
CA ASP A 120 -2.60 -10.13 0.04
C ASP A 120 -1.91 -9.68 1.32
N THR A 121 -2.64 -9.05 2.23
CA THR A 121 -2.08 -8.48 3.45
C THR A 121 -1.79 -9.52 4.55
N ILE A 122 -2.17 -10.78 4.34
CA ILE A 122 -1.85 -11.90 5.23
C ILE A 122 -0.58 -12.59 4.74
N THR A 123 -0.55 -13.00 3.47
CA THR A 123 0.59 -13.75 2.91
C THR A 123 1.71 -12.85 2.42
N MET A 124 1.43 -11.56 2.23
CA MET A 124 2.32 -10.58 1.58
C MET A 124 2.59 -10.89 0.10
N ASP A 125 1.81 -11.79 -0.50
CA ASP A 125 1.89 -12.07 -1.92
C ASP A 125 1.33 -10.90 -2.73
N VAL A 126 1.91 -10.69 -3.90
CA VAL A 126 1.48 -9.65 -4.82
C VAL A 126 1.23 -10.21 -6.22
N LYS A 127 0.15 -9.73 -6.84
CA LYS A 127 -0.11 -9.89 -8.27
C LYS A 127 0.02 -8.53 -8.93
N VAL A 128 0.81 -8.48 -10.00
CA VAL A 128 1.11 -7.27 -10.74
C VAL A 128 0.55 -7.41 -12.15
N LEU A 129 -0.14 -6.38 -12.63
CA LEU A 129 -0.53 -6.24 -14.03
C LEU A 129 0.22 -5.05 -14.63
N GLN A 130 0.97 -5.32 -15.68
CA GLN A 130 1.60 -4.34 -16.54
C GLN A 130 0.97 -4.46 -17.93
N THR A 131 0.93 -3.36 -18.68
CA THR A 131 0.48 -3.42 -20.08
C THR A 131 1.50 -4.08 -21.01
N GLY A 132 2.76 -4.14 -20.58
CA GLY A 132 3.90 -4.61 -21.38
C GLY A 132 4.60 -3.50 -22.16
N ASP A 133 4.03 -2.29 -22.23
CA ASP A 133 4.64 -1.12 -22.85
C ASP A 133 5.29 -0.20 -21.80
N ALA A 134 6.54 0.19 -22.04
CA ALA A 134 7.27 1.09 -21.14
C ALA A 134 6.76 2.54 -21.15
N ASN A 135 6.02 2.93 -22.18
CA ASN A 135 5.40 4.25 -22.37
C ASN A 135 3.95 4.32 -21.89
N GLU A 136 3.41 3.22 -21.33
CA GLU A 136 2.06 3.20 -20.77
C GLU A 136 2.08 3.25 -19.25
N PHE A 137 1.14 3.99 -18.68
CA PHE A 137 1.12 4.38 -17.29
C PHE A 137 -0.30 4.23 -16.74
N PHE A 138 -0.47 3.38 -15.74
CA PHE A 138 -1.75 3.26 -15.04
C PHE A 138 -1.98 4.45 -14.11
N GLY A 139 -3.21 4.95 -14.11
CA GLY A 139 -3.70 5.90 -13.12
C GLY A 139 -4.22 5.19 -11.85
N GLU A 140 -4.97 5.94 -11.05
CA GLU A 140 -5.64 5.43 -9.85
C GLU A 140 -6.51 4.20 -10.15
N VAL A 141 -6.53 3.26 -9.21
CA VAL A 141 -7.34 2.04 -9.28
C VAL A 141 -8.71 2.28 -8.65
N TYR A 142 -9.76 1.88 -9.36
CA TYR A 142 -11.13 1.84 -8.87
C TYR A 142 -11.59 0.39 -8.74
N VAL A 143 -12.12 0.03 -7.57
CA VAL A 143 -12.58 -1.34 -7.26
C VAL A 143 -14.11 -1.38 -7.29
N ILE A 144 -14.66 -2.21 -8.17
CA ILE A 144 -16.10 -2.43 -8.32
C ILE A 144 -16.43 -3.85 -7.87
N PRO A 145 -17.07 -4.04 -6.71
CA PRO A 145 -17.41 -5.36 -6.21
C PRO A 145 -18.53 -6.04 -7.01
N LYS A 146 -18.39 -7.34 -7.24
CA LYS A 146 -19.47 -8.19 -7.74
C LYS A 146 -20.67 -8.14 -6.79
N GLY A 147 -21.87 -7.98 -7.32
CA GLY A 147 -23.11 -8.04 -6.54
C GLY A 147 -23.47 -9.46 -6.11
N GLY A 148 -24.19 -9.59 -4.99
CA GLY A 148 -24.73 -10.86 -4.50
C GLY A 148 -24.15 -11.32 -3.16
N PRO A 149 -24.80 -12.30 -2.50
CA PRO A 149 -24.41 -12.78 -1.17
C PRO A 149 -23.17 -13.68 -1.18
N ASP A 150 -22.87 -14.34 -2.29
CA ASP A 150 -21.76 -15.30 -2.41
C ASP A 150 -20.49 -14.68 -3.01
N SER A 151 -20.36 -13.35 -2.99
CA SER A 151 -19.18 -12.66 -3.52
C SER A 151 -18.06 -12.64 -2.49
N GLU A 152 -16.90 -13.15 -2.86
CA GLU A 152 -15.67 -13.05 -2.05
C GLU A 152 -15.11 -11.60 -2.05
N GLU A 153 -14.17 -11.32 -1.15
CA GLU A 153 -13.59 -9.98 -1.00
C GLU A 153 -12.93 -9.45 -2.29
N ASP A 154 -12.29 -10.34 -3.04
CA ASP A 154 -11.60 -10.06 -4.30
C ASP A 154 -12.40 -10.43 -5.56
N ASP A 155 -13.69 -10.79 -5.42
CA ASP A 155 -14.65 -10.86 -6.53
C ASP A 155 -14.97 -9.42 -7.00
N VAL A 156 -14.01 -8.79 -7.66
CA VAL A 156 -14.07 -7.39 -8.06
C VAL A 156 -13.62 -7.20 -9.51
N VAL A 157 -14.15 -6.17 -10.15
CA VAL A 157 -13.56 -5.57 -11.34
C VAL A 157 -12.68 -4.41 -10.93
N VAL A 158 -11.47 -4.37 -11.45
CA VAL A 158 -10.53 -3.26 -11.27
C VAL A 158 -10.55 -2.41 -12.54
N LEU A 159 -10.80 -1.11 -12.39
CA LEU A 159 -10.70 -0.12 -13.46
C LEU A 159 -9.52 0.81 -13.19
N SER A 160 -8.76 1.14 -14.22
CA SER A 160 -7.73 2.18 -14.18
C SER A 160 -7.58 2.75 -15.58
N CYS A 161 -7.43 4.08 -15.68
CA CYS A 161 -7.09 4.71 -16.95
C CYS A 161 -5.62 4.44 -17.27
N VAL A 162 -5.33 4.10 -18.53
CA VAL A 162 -3.97 3.94 -19.02
C VAL A 162 -3.65 5.15 -19.89
N ALA A 163 -2.68 5.95 -19.48
CA ALA A 163 -2.12 7.01 -20.30
C ALA A 163 -0.90 6.49 -21.08
N THR A 164 -0.68 7.01 -22.28
CA THR A 164 0.53 6.71 -23.05
C THR A 164 1.33 7.97 -23.34
N SER A 165 2.65 7.88 -23.26
CA SER A 165 3.56 8.94 -23.74
C SER A 165 4.05 8.69 -25.17
N ASP A 166 3.58 7.63 -25.83
CA ASP A 166 3.94 7.34 -27.21
C ASP A 166 3.10 8.22 -28.16
N PRO A 167 3.71 9.20 -28.86
CA PRO A 167 2.98 10.10 -29.75
C PRO A 167 2.42 9.40 -31.00
N ALA A 168 2.82 8.16 -31.27
CA ALA A 168 2.30 7.36 -32.38
C ALA A 168 0.99 6.64 -32.01
N LYS A 169 0.66 6.53 -30.71
CA LYS A 169 -0.61 5.95 -30.25
C LYS A 169 -1.68 7.05 -30.18
N PRO A 170 -2.91 6.77 -30.63
CA PRO A 170 -4.02 7.70 -30.44
C PRO A 170 -4.34 7.83 -28.95
N ASP A 171 -4.76 9.05 -28.55
CA ASP A 171 -5.25 9.37 -27.20
C ASP A 171 -6.46 8.51 -26.79
#